data_AF-A0A0A6UI21-F1
#
_entry.id   AF-A0A0A6UI21-F1
#
_cell.length_a   1.000
_cell.length_b   1.000
_cell.length_c   1.000
_cell.angle_alpha   90.00
_cell.angle_beta   90.00
_cell.angle_gamma   90.00
#
_symmetry.space_group_name_H-M   'P 1'
#
loop_
_entity.id
_entity.type
_entity.pdbx_description
1 polymer ?
#
loop_
_entity_poly.entity_id
_entity_poly.type
_entity_poly.pdbx_seq_one_letter_code
_entity_poly.pdbx_strand_id
1 'polypeptide(L)'
;MVAVAFLLIVLAILLTAAVLPLWRQPRDAPEPEDARAERGPEPTTLEGALAAQLISGEIGAAQYRVAVARLAARDEERNPMSVPDA
;
A
#
# COMPACT_ATOMS: atom_id res chain seq x y z
N MET A 1 -23.87 -2.93 29.64
CA MET A 1 -22.56 -3.30 29.05
C MET A 1 -22.63 -3.37 27.52
N VAL A 2 -23.63 -4.04 26.93
CA VAL A 2 -23.77 -4.17 25.45
C VAL A 2 -23.89 -2.81 24.73
N ALA A 3 -24.67 -1.86 25.27
CA ALA A 3 -24.83 -0.53 24.67
C ALA A 3 -23.54 0.31 24.64
N VAL A 4 -22.70 0.18 25.67
CA VAL A 4 -21.41 0.88 25.75
C VAL A 4 -20.41 0.26 24.78
N ALA A 5 -20.38 -1.08 24.68
CA ALA A 5 -19.55 -1.77 23.70
C ALA A 5 -19.93 -1.41 22.26
N PHE A 6 -21.24 -1.33 21.96
CA PHE A 6 -21.72 -0.92 20.65
C PHE A 6 -21.30 0.52 20.30
N LEU A 7 -21.42 1.44 21.26
CA LEU A 7 -20.98 2.83 21.08
C LEU A 7 -19.48 2.93 20.77
N LEU A 8 -18.64 2.15 21.48
CA LEU A 8 -17.20 2.14 21.24
C LEU A 8 -16.83 1.58 19.87
N ILE A 9 -17.54 0.54 19.41
CA ILE A 9 -17.32 -0.05 18.07
C ILE A 9 -17.68 0.95 16.97
N VAL A 10 -18.84 1.61 17.08
CA VAL A 10 -19.27 2.62 16.11
C VAL A 10 -18.29 3.79 16.07
N LEU A 11 -17.82 4.25 17.23
CA LEU A 11 -16.82 5.32 17.33
C LEU A 11 -15.50 4.92 16.68
N ALA A 12 -15.02 3.69 16.91
CA ALA A 12 -13.80 3.18 16.31
C ALA A 12 -13.90 3.11 14.78
N ILE A 13 -15.04 2.65 14.25
CA ILE A 13 -15.29 2.61 12.80
C ILE A 13 -15.27 4.03 12.22
N LEU A 14 -15.96 4.98 12.84
CA LEU A 14 -15.98 6.38 12.39
C LEU A 14 -14.59 7.02 12.41
N LEU A 15 -13.81 6.78 13.47
CA LEU A 15 -12.43 7.27 13.57
C LEU A 15 -11.55 6.66 12.47
N THR A 16 -11.64 5.35 12.23
CA THR A 16 -10.88 4.71 11.15
C THR A 16 -11.30 5.23 9.78
N ALA A 17 -12.60 5.44 9.53
CA ALA A 17 -13.10 5.98 8.27
C ALA A 17 -12.69 7.43 8.02
N ALA A 18 -12.52 8.24 9.08
CA ALA A 18 -12.06 9.62 8.98
C ALA A 18 -10.54 9.74 8.77
N VAL A 19 -9.74 8.83 9.35
CA VAL A 19 -8.28 8.85 9.23
C VAL A 19 -7.79 8.24 7.92
N LEU A 20 -8.50 7.24 7.37
CA LEU A 20 -8.15 6.58 6.12
C LEU A 20 -7.97 7.52 4.91
N PRO A 21 -8.86 8.50 4.65
CA PRO A 21 -8.71 9.42 3.52
C PRO A 21 -7.55 10.41 3.69
N LEU A 22 -7.23 10.83 4.93
CA LEU A 22 -6.05 11.66 5.20
C LEU A 22 -4.73 10.92 4.91
N TRP A 23 -4.73 9.59 5.01
CA TRP A 23 -3.59 8.75 4.62
C TRP A 23 -3.59 8.39 3.14
N ARG A 24 -4.71 8.62 2.45
CA ARG A 24 -4.87 8.41 1.01
C ARG A 24 -4.70 9.67 0.19
N GLN A 25 -4.54 10.83 0.84
CA GLN A 25 -4.37 12.09 0.13
C GLN A 25 -2.95 12.11 -0.44
N PRO A 26 -2.78 11.97 -1.77
CA PRO A 26 -1.49 12.24 -2.39
C PRO A 26 -1.19 13.70 -2.09
N ARG A 27 0.01 13.97 -1.58
CA ARG A 27 0.48 15.34 -1.38
C ARG A 27 0.40 16.03 -2.74
N ASP A 28 -0.34 17.13 -2.81
CA ASP A 28 -0.63 17.90 -4.03
C ASP A 28 0.56 17.88 -5.01
N ALA A 29 0.38 17.18 -6.14
CA ALA A 29 1.26 17.34 -7.27
C ALA A 29 0.89 18.68 -7.93
N PRO A 30 1.82 19.65 -8.06
CA PRO A 30 1.57 20.80 -8.92
C PRO A 30 1.41 20.26 -10.35
N GLU A 31 0.33 20.59 -11.04
CA GLU A 31 0.23 20.35 -12.50
C GLU A 31 1.37 21.09 -13.21
N PRO A 32 2.10 20.42 -14.12
CA PRO A 32 2.65 21.09 -15.27
C PRO A 32 2.09 20.42 -16.53
N GLU A 33 1.54 21.26 -17.39
CA GLU A 33 0.93 20.99 -18.70
C GLU A 33 1.83 20.24 -19.72
N ASP A 34 2.98 19.68 -19.33
CA ASP A 34 4.00 19.11 -20.23
C ASP A 34 4.43 17.64 -19.93
N ALA A 35 3.79 16.95 -18.97
CA ALA A 35 4.26 15.64 -18.48
C ALA A 35 3.98 14.42 -19.38
N ARG A 36 3.82 14.58 -20.70
CA ARG A 36 3.72 13.44 -21.64
C ARG A 36 5.07 12.84 -22.04
N ALA A 37 6.18 13.51 -21.72
CA ALA A 37 7.49 13.19 -22.29
C ALA A 37 8.28 12.08 -21.58
N GLU A 38 7.96 11.66 -20.35
CA GLU A 38 8.77 10.64 -19.65
C GLU A 38 7.91 9.65 -18.86
N ARG A 39 6.96 8.98 -19.51
CA ARG A 39 6.52 7.69 -18.99
C ARG A 39 7.71 6.74 -19.11
N GLY A 40 8.47 6.62 -18.02
CA GLY A 40 9.50 5.60 -17.87
C GLY A 40 8.95 4.20 -18.19
N PRO A 41 9.83 3.20 -18.39
CA PRO A 41 9.40 1.87 -18.79
C PRO A 41 8.28 1.36 -17.87
N GLU A 42 7.21 0.85 -18.49
CA GLU A 42 6.08 0.28 -17.75
C GLU A 42 6.58 -0.89 -16.89
N PRO A 43 6.24 -0.94 -15.60
CA PRO A 43 6.69 -2.02 -14.74
C PRO A 43 6.16 -3.36 -15.26
N THR A 44 7.09 -4.27 -15.54
CA THR A 44 6.77 -5.63 -16.01
C THR A 44 6.53 -6.62 -14.87
N THR A 45 6.78 -6.19 -13.63
CA THR A 45 6.61 -6.97 -12.40
C THR A 45 5.78 -6.20 -11.38
N LEU A 46 5.13 -6.93 -10.47
CA LEU A 46 4.32 -6.33 -9.41
C LEU A 46 5.20 -5.59 -8.39
N GLU A 47 6.39 -6.11 -8.12
CA GLU A 47 7.41 -5.47 -7.28
C GLU A 47 7.84 -4.13 -7.87
N GLY A 48 8.06 -4.08 -9.19
CA GLY A 48 8.39 -2.86 -9.93
C GLY A 48 7.27 -1.83 -9.85
N ALA A 49 6.01 -2.26 -9.97
CA ALA A 49 4.86 -1.38 -9.83
C ALA A 49 4.75 -0.78 -8.41
N LEU A 50 4.98 -1.59 -7.37
CA LEU A 50 5.01 -1.11 -5.98
C LEU A 50 6.16 -0.14 -5.71
N ALA A 51 7.33 -0.39 -6.29
CA ALA A 51 8.47 0.52 -6.20
C ALA A 51 8.20 1.86 -6.90
N ALA A 52 7.58 1.83 -8.09
CA ALA A 52 7.17 3.03 -8.81
C ALA A 52 6.19 3.88 -7.99
N GLN A 53 5.18 3.26 -7.38
CA GLN A 53 4.22 3.95 -6.50
C GLN A 53 4.88 4.54 -5.24
N LEU A 54 5.91 3.89 -4.70
CA LEU A 54 6.67 4.43 -3.55
C LEU A 54 7.48 5.66 -3.97
N ILE A 55 8.13 5.61 -5.13
CA ILE A 55 8.94 6.71 -5.68
C ILE A 55 8.06 7.88 -6.07
N SER A 56 6.89 7.64 -6.66
CA SER A 56 5.91 8.69 -6.99
C SER A 56 5.21 9.27 -5.76
N GLY A 57 5.38 8.65 -4.59
CA GLY A 57 4.75 9.08 -3.35
C GLY A 57 3.26 8.73 -3.25
N GLU A 58 2.74 7.93 -4.17
CA GLU A 58 1.38 7.39 -4.12
C GLU A 58 1.17 6.45 -2.93
N ILE A 59 2.23 5.75 -2.52
CA ILE A 59 2.24 4.93 -1.30
C ILE A 59 3.38 5.31 -0.37
N GLY A 60 3.15 5.15 0.93
CA GLY A 60 4.17 5.35 1.95
C GLY A 60 5.06 4.12 2.17
N ALA A 61 6.23 4.31 2.79
CA ALA A 61 7.18 3.22 3.08
C ALA A 61 6.59 2.07 3.91
N ALA A 62 5.66 2.36 4.83
CA ALA A 62 4.97 1.33 5.60
C ALA A 62 4.03 0.48 4.71
N GLN A 63 3.32 1.12 3.77
CA GLN A 63 2.43 0.44 2.83
C GLN A 63 3.23 -0.44 1.86
N TYR A 64 4.35 0.07 1.36
CA TYR A 64 5.28 -0.70 0.53
C TYR A 64 5.74 -1.99 1.25
N ARG A 65 6.21 -1.89 2.51
CA ARG A 65 6.65 -3.07 3.28
C ARG A 65 5.55 -4.11 3.47
N VAL A 66 4.33 -3.66 3.81
CA VAL A 66 3.19 -4.58 3.99
C VAL A 66 2.80 -5.23 2.67
N ALA A 67 2.80 -4.48 1.57
CA ALA A 67 2.47 -5.00 0.25
C ALA A 67 3.50 -6.04 -0.24
N VAL A 68 4.80 -5.75 -0.10
CA VAL A 68 5.87 -6.68 -0.45
C VAL A 68 5.81 -7.94 0.41
N ALA A 69 5.56 -7.82 1.72
CA ALA A 69 5.41 -8.99 2.59
C ALA A 69 4.24 -9.90 2.17
N ARG A 70 3.11 -9.32 1.76
CA ARG A 70 1.97 -10.10 1.24
C ARG A 70 2.28 -10.75 -0.10
N LEU A 71 3.04 -10.08 -0.95
CA LEU A 71 3.48 -10.63 -2.23
C LEU A 71 4.40 -11.84 -2.00
N ALA A 72 5.38 -11.71 -1.11
CA ALA A 72 6.27 -12.80 -0.72
C ALA A 72 5.51 -13.99 -0.10
N ALA A 73 4.55 -13.74 0.78
CA ALA A 73 3.74 -14.81 1.37
C ALA A 73 2.96 -15.60 0.31
N ARG A 74 2.39 -14.90 -0.70
CA ARG A 74 1.72 -15.55 -1.83
C ARG A 74 2.69 -16.28 -2.75
N ASP A 75 3.90 -15.75 -2.92
CA ASP A 75 4.91 -16.41 -3.72
C ASP A 75 5.39 -17.69 -3.05
N GLU A 76 5.56 -17.71 -1.72
CA GLU A 76 5.89 -18.93 -0.96
C GLU A 76 4.79 -20.01 -1.09
N GLU A 77 3.51 -19.61 -1.07
CA GLU A 77 2.40 -20.54 -1.33
C GLU A 77 2.47 -21.15 -2.73
N ARG A 78 2.96 -20.39 -3.74
CA ARG A 78 3.00 -20.82 -5.14
C ARG A 78 4.30 -21.54 -5.50
N ASN A 79 5.40 -21.11 -4.91
CA ASN A 79 6.79 -21.48 -5.20
C ASN A 79 7.53 -21.68 -3.87
N PRO A 80 7.23 -22.76 -3.14
CA PRO A 80 7.81 -22.97 -1.82
C PRO A 80 9.33 -23.15 -1.92
N MET A 81 10.07 -22.38 -1.14
CA MET A 81 11.53 -22.48 -1.11
C MET A 81 11.96 -23.45 0.00
N SER A 82 12.68 -24.50 -0.39
CA SER A 82 13.31 -25.42 0.57
C SER A 82 14.68 -24.89 0.96
N VAL A 83 14.90 -24.73 2.26
CA VAL A 83 16.23 -24.37 2.78
C VAL A 83 17.02 -25.66 2.96
N PRO A 84 18.27 -25.77 2.47
CA PRO A 84 19.09 -26.95 2.68
C PRO A 84 19.40 -27.15 4.16
N ASP A 85 19.39 -28.42 4.59
CA ASP A 85 19.81 -28.80 5.95
C ASP A 85 21.29 -28.43 6.16
N ALA A 86 21.57 -27.78 7.29
CA ALA A 86 22.89 -27.27 7.65
C ALA A 86 23.89 -28.38 8.06
#